data_AF-A0A7C7XRP3-F1
#
_entry.id   AF-A0A7C7XRP3-F1
#
_cell.length_a   1.000
_cell.length_b   1.000
_cell.length_c   1.000
_cell.angle_alpha   90.00
_cell.angle_beta   90.00
_cell.angle_gamma   90.00
#
_symmetry.space_group_name_H-M   'P 1'
#
loop_
_entity.id
_entity.type
_entity.pdbx_description
1 polymer ?
#
loop_
_entity_poly.entity_id
_entity_poly.type
_entity_poly.pdbx_seq_one_letter_code
_entity_poly.pdbx_strand_id
1 'polypeptide(L)'
;MKRVSFGFTLIELMIVVAIIGILAAIAIPQYQNYVARAQVAEALSLASGAKVAVAEYFNTNGTFPADNTEAGLSDADDISGNYVESVAVSGAAITALFSSTDAHSNLRGGEMTLTAVDNGGSIAFACTSTGSTDITAYLPSSCRDLTGTTIVAGPVPWTSADGDACWDPSFGGWIPGQTENTSPGNQTQINQYAELGYGSGAYSGVAVDARWYCP
;
A
#
# COMPACT_ATOMS: atom_id res chain seq x y z
N MET A 1 62.51 9.94 26.81
CA MET A 1 61.68 10.61 25.78
C MET A 1 60.45 11.20 26.45
N LYS A 2 60.33 12.53 26.52
CA LYS A 2 59.12 13.21 27.00
C LYS A 2 58.01 13.01 25.96
N ARG A 3 56.94 12.31 26.31
CA ARG A 3 55.73 12.23 25.47
C ARG A 3 55.02 13.58 25.57
N VAL A 4 54.92 14.30 24.46
CA VAL A 4 54.06 15.48 24.35
C VAL A 4 52.63 14.97 24.20
N SER A 5 51.80 15.16 25.23
CA SER A 5 50.38 14.82 25.15
C SER A 5 49.65 16.03 24.55
N PHE A 6 49.17 15.87 23.32
CA PHE A 6 48.21 16.79 22.71
C PHE A 6 46.83 16.40 23.23
N GLY A 7 46.30 17.17 24.17
CA GLY A 7 44.95 16.98 24.70
C GLY A 7 43.90 17.58 23.77
N PHE A 8 42.75 16.92 23.67
CA PHE A 8 41.54 17.47 23.02
C PHE A 8 41.05 18.68 23.83
N THR A 9 40.68 19.77 23.16
CA THR A 9 40.10 20.93 23.85
C THR A 9 38.64 20.68 24.19
N LEU A 10 38.16 21.25 25.30
CA LEU A 10 36.74 21.18 25.66
C LEU A 10 35.85 21.81 24.57
N ILE A 11 36.35 22.83 23.87
CA ILE A 11 35.61 23.48 22.78
C ILE A 11 35.47 22.58 21.55
N GLU A 12 36.51 21.81 21.18
CA GLU A 12 36.43 20.83 20.10
C GLU A 12 35.39 19.74 20.41
N LEU A 13 35.37 19.26 21.66
CA LEU A 13 34.39 18.26 22.08
C LEU A 13 32.97 18.82 22.04
N MET A 14 32.76 20.06 22.48
CA MET A 14 31.43 20.70 22.43
C MET A 14 30.91 20.87 21.00
N ILE A 15 31.78 21.25 20.05
CA ILE A 15 31.40 21.38 18.64
C ILE A 15 31.01 20.01 18.06
N VAL A 16 31.77 18.95 18.38
CA VAL A 16 31.46 17.59 17.90
C VAL A 16 30.11 17.12 18.44
N VAL A 17 29.83 17.32 19.73
CA VAL A 17 28.54 16.93 20.32
C VAL A 17 27.39 17.74 19.70
N ALA A 18 27.60 19.03 19.40
CA ALA A 18 26.60 19.84 18.72
C ALA A 18 26.27 19.32 17.31
N ILE A 19 27.28 18.93 16.52
CA ILE A 19 27.06 18.36 15.18
C ILE A 19 26.35 17.01 15.27
N ILE A 20 26.78 16.12 16.18
CA ILE A 20 26.13 14.81 16.38
C ILE A 20 24.67 15.00 16.82
N GLY A 21 24.38 15.99 17.67
CA GLY A 21 23.02 16.32 18.08
C GLY A 21 22.10 16.70 16.92
N ILE A 22 22.58 17.53 15.99
CA ILE A 22 21.81 17.92 14.80
C ILE A 22 21.57 16.71 13.88
N LEU A 23 22.60 15.89 13.65
CA LEU A 23 22.48 14.70 12.80
C LEU A 23 21.51 13.68 13.41
N ALA A 24 21.57 13.45 14.72
CA ALA A 24 20.68 12.54 15.42
C ALA A 24 19.21 12.99 15.34
N ALA A 25 18.94 14.30 15.46
CA ALA A 25 17.58 14.84 15.39
C ALA A 25 16.89 14.54 14.04
N ILE A 26 17.63 14.52 12.94
CA ILE A 26 17.10 14.20 11.60
C ILE A 26 17.05 12.68 11.37
N ALA A 27 18.10 11.96 11.80
CA ALA A 27 18.25 10.54 11.52
C ALA A 27 17.28 9.65 12.31
N ILE A 28 17.01 9.97 13.58
CA ILE A 28 16.14 9.16 14.45
C ILE A 28 14.74 8.96 13.88
N PRO A 29 13.95 10.00 13.53
CA PRO A 29 12.58 9.80 13.02
C PRO A 29 12.55 9.01 11.71
N GLN A 30 13.55 9.20 10.84
CA GLN A 30 13.65 8.43 9.60
C GLN A 30 13.96 6.96 9.87
N TYR A 31 14.86 6.66 10.81
CA TYR A 31 15.20 5.30 11.19
C TYR A 31 14.00 4.56 11.81
N GLN A 32 13.22 5.23 12.67
CA GLN A 32 11.99 4.64 13.24
C GLN A 32 10.99 4.25 12.14
N ASN A 33 10.80 5.11 11.13
CA ASN A 33 9.93 4.80 9.99
C ASN A 33 10.46 3.64 9.14
N TYR A 34 11.77 3.49 9.00
CA TYR A 34 12.40 2.37 8.30
C TYR A 34 12.17 1.05 9.05
N VAL A 35 12.37 1.04 10.37
CA VAL A 35 12.10 -0.13 11.22
C VAL A 35 10.63 -0.53 11.15
N ALA A 36 9.70 0.43 11.25
CA ALA A 36 8.28 0.14 11.09
C ALA A 36 7.96 -0.51 9.73
N ARG A 37 8.49 0.01 8.61
CA ARG A 37 8.30 -0.59 7.29
C ARG A 37 8.88 -2.01 7.19
N ALA A 38 9.99 -2.29 7.86
CA ALA A 38 10.57 -3.63 7.92
C ALA A 38 9.65 -4.62 8.66
N GLN A 39 9.02 -4.18 9.75
CA GLN A 39 8.04 -5.00 10.47
C GLN A 39 6.77 -5.25 9.63
N VAL A 40 6.31 -4.27 8.85
CA VAL A 40 5.20 -4.49 7.91
C VAL A 40 5.59 -5.47 6.81
N ALA A 41 6.84 -5.47 6.34
CA ALA A 41 7.31 -6.45 5.36
C ALA A 41 7.31 -7.89 5.93
N GLU A 42 7.58 -8.07 7.22
CA GLU A 42 7.40 -9.36 7.90
C GLU A 42 5.94 -9.82 7.86
N ALA A 43 4.99 -8.92 8.18
CA ALA A 43 3.56 -9.21 8.08
C ALA A 43 3.14 -9.62 6.66
N LEU A 44 3.64 -8.93 5.64
CA LEU A 44 3.40 -9.31 4.25
C LEU A 44 3.98 -10.68 3.90
N SER A 45 5.16 -11.02 4.44
CA SER A 45 5.78 -12.33 4.25
C SER A 45 4.94 -13.43 4.87
N LEU A 46 4.45 -13.26 6.10
CA LEU A 46 3.58 -14.23 6.77
C LEU A 46 2.24 -14.38 6.03
N ALA A 47 1.62 -13.26 5.65
CA ALA A 47 0.37 -13.26 4.91
C ALA A 47 0.50 -13.85 3.49
N SER A 48 1.71 -13.88 2.91
CA SER A 48 1.93 -14.40 1.55
C SER A 48 1.57 -15.88 1.40
N GLY A 49 1.76 -16.69 2.45
CA GLY A 49 1.31 -18.08 2.46
C GLY A 49 -0.22 -18.20 2.38
N ALA A 50 -0.92 -17.36 3.16
CA ALA A 50 -2.37 -17.30 3.13
C ALA A 50 -2.93 -16.83 1.78
N LYS A 51 -2.23 -15.91 1.07
CA LYS A 51 -2.63 -15.50 -0.29
C LYS A 51 -2.71 -16.67 -1.26
N VAL A 52 -1.75 -17.59 -1.19
CA VAL A 52 -1.71 -18.76 -2.07
C VAL A 52 -2.87 -19.69 -1.74
N ALA A 53 -3.08 -19.98 -0.46
CA ALA A 53 -4.17 -20.85 0.00
C ALA A 53 -5.55 -20.30 -0.37
N VAL A 54 -5.80 -19.01 -0.13
CA VAL A 54 -7.06 -18.34 -0.50
C VAL A 54 -7.28 -18.37 -2.02
N ALA A 55 -6.23 -18.14 -2.80
CA ALA A 55 -6.32 -18.19 -4.26
C ALA A 55 -6.61 -19.60 -4.79
N GLU A 56 -5.96 -20.63 -4.21
CA GLU A 56 -6.18 -22.02 -4.56
C GLU A 56 -7.60 -22.49 -4.18
N TYR A 57 -8.06 -22.12 -2.99
CA TYR A 57 -9.43 -22.42 -2.54
C TYR A 57 -10.47 -21.81 -3.49
N PHE A 58 -10.28 -20.55 -3.90
CA PHE A 58 -11.17 -19.91 -4.87
C PHE A 58 -11.16 -20.62 -6.23
N ASN A 59 -9.98 -21.02 -6.72
CA ASN A 59 -9.86 -21.71 -8.01
C ASN A 59 -10.52 -23.11 -8.01
N THR A 60 -10.59 -23.76 -6.85
CA THR A 60 -11.17 -25.12 -6.72
C THR A 60 -12.66 -25.09 -6.40
N ASN A 61 -13.12 -24.15 -5.56
CA ASN A 61 -14.50 -24.11 -5.05
C ASN A 61 -15.35 -22.98 -5.67
N GLY A 62 -14.74 -22.01 -6.35
CA GLY A 62 -15.42 -20.85 -6.93
C GLY A 62 -15.91 -19.82 -5.91
N THR A 63 -15.53 -19.97 -4.64
CA THR A 63 -15.88 -19.07 -3.53
C THR A 63 -14.66 -18.86 -2.64
N PHE A 64 -14.62 -17.79 -1.85
CA PHE A 64 -13.53 -17.57 -0.90
C PHE A 64 -13.75 -18.36 0.40
N PRO A 65 -12.69 -18.85 1.07
CA PRO A 65 -12.81 -19.61 2.30
C PRO A 65 -13.34 -18.73 3.44
N ALA A 66 -14.23 -19.25 4.27
CA ALA A 66 -14.81 -18.52 5.38
C ALA A 66 -13.77 -18.18 6.47
N ASP A 67 -12.80 -19.07 6.68
CA ASP A 67 -11.77 -18.94 7.71
C ASP A 67 -10.44 -19.64 7.33
N ASN A 68 -9.45 -19.60 8.24
CA ASN A 68 -8.16 -20.28 8.07
C ASN A 68 -8.31 -21.79 7.86
N THR A 69 -9.19 -22.45 8.60
CA THR A 69 -9.32 -23.91 8.57
C THR A 69 -9.86 -24.38 7.23
N GLU A 70 -10.82 -23.64 6.67
CA GLU A 70 -11.37 -23.91 5.34
C GLU A 70 -10.35 -23.61 4.24
N ALA A 71 -9.50 -22.59 4.43
CA ALA A 71 -8.35 -22.34 3.56
C ALA A 71 -7.24 -23.41 3.69
N GLY A 72 -7.34 -24.36 4.62
CA GLY A 72 -6.31 -25.38 4.87
C GLY A 72 -5.07 -24.84 5.61
N LEU A 73 -5.23 -23.75 6.34
CA LEU A 73 -4.19 -23.12 7.16
C LEU A 73 -4.35 -23.48 8.64
N SER A 74 -3.29 -23.27 9.43
CA SER A 74 -3.37 -23.29 10.88
C SER A 74 -4.28 -22.18 11.43
N ASP A 75 -4.69 -22.30 12.69
CA ASP A 75 -5.45 -21.27 13.40
C ASP A 75 -4.72 -19.91 13.33
N ALA A 76 -5.48 -18.82 13.34
CA ALA A 76 -4.94 -17.49 13.09
C ALA A 76 -3.81 -17.09 14.06
N ASP A 77 -3.93 -17.49 15.32
CA ASP A 77 -2.96 -17.20 16.39
C ASP A 77 -1.68 -18.04 16.28
N ASP A 78 -1.73 -19.18 15.57
CA ASP A 78 -0.55 -20.00 15.27
C ASP A 78 0.29 -19.40 14.13
N ILE A 79 -0.30 -18.55 13.30
CA ILE A 79 0.40 -17.82 12.24
C ILE A 79 0.89 -16.48 12.80
N SER A 80 1.93 -16.56 13.63
CA SER A 80 2.54 -15.41 14.31
C SER A 80 4.02 -15.24 13.97
N GLY A 81 4.53 -14.04 14.24
CA GLY A 81 5.93 -13.65 14.03
C GLY A 81 6.50 -12.86 15.21
N ASN A 82 7.63 -12.20 15.02
CA ASN A 82 8.23 -11.38 16.08
C ASN A 82 7.42 -10.11 16.35
N TYR A 83 6.77 -9.56 15.32
CA TYR A 83 6.00 -8.31 15.40
C TYR A 83 4.54 -8.47 14.97
N VAL A 84 4.16 -9.68 14.56
CA VAL A 84 2.81 -10.02 14.07
C VAL A 84 2.21 -10.99 15.06
N GLU A 85 1.04 -10.64 15.58
CA GLU A 85 0.35 -11.41 16.60
C GLU A 85 -0.46 -12.55 15.99
N SER A 86 -1.12 -12.30 14.85
CA SER A 86 -1.91 -13.31 14.15
C SER A 86 -2.09 -12.96 12.68
N VAL A 87 -2.41 -13.98 11.87
CA VAL A 87 -2.86 -13.83 10.48
C VAL A 87 -4.18 -14.58 10.31
N ALA A 88 -5.26 -13.82 10.20
CA ALA A 88 -6.61 -14.35 10.04
C ALA A 88 -7.07 -14.23 8.59
N VAL A 89 -7.76 -15.25 8.10
CA VAL A 89 -8.51 -15.27 6.85
C VAL A 89 -9.99 -15.16 7.21
N SER A 90 -10.70 -14.30 6.50
CA SER A 90 -12.15 -14.13 6.61
C SER A 90 -12.72 -13.81 5.24
N GLY A 91 -13.16 -14.83 4.50
CA GLY A 91 -13.60 -14.67 3.12
C GLY A 91 -12.45 -14.23 2.23
N ALA A 92 -12.66 -13.12 1.51
CA ALA A 92 -11.65 -12.55 0.63
C ALA A 92 -10.54 -11.79 1.39
N ALA A 93 -10.71 -11.50 2.68
CA ALA A 93 -9.78 -10.71 3.46
C ALA A 93 -8.78 -11.59 4.23
N ILE A 94 -7.51 -11.19 4.20
CA ILE A 94 -6.41 -11.75 4.99
C ILE A 94 -5.86 -10.62 5.85
N THR A 95 -6.05 -10.69 7.16
CA THR A 95 -5.70 -9.63 8.10
C THR A 95 -4.54 -10.08 8.97
N ALA A 96 -3.44 -9.34 8.92
CA ALA A 96 -2.29 -9.51 9.80
C ALA A 96 -2.32 -8.45 10.90
N LEU A 97 -2.48 -8.88 12.15
CA LEU A 97 -2.51 -8.01 13.33
C LEU A 97 -1.09 -7.78 13.86
N PHE A 98 -0.70 -6.54 14.11
CA PHE A 98 0.60 -6.24 14.71
C PHE A 98 0.57 -6.36 16.24
N SER A 99 1.61 -7.00 16.79
CA SER A 99 1.77 -7.21 18.24
C SER A 99 1.65 -5.90 19.02
N SER A 100 0.79 -5.90 20.02
CA SER A 100 0.61 -4.76 20.94
C SER A 100 1.83 -4.44 21.81
N THR A 101 2.77 -5.40 21.94
CA THR A 101 3.91 -5.30 22.86
C THR A 101 5.25 -5.16 22.14
N ASP A 102 5.46 -5.93 21.07
CA ASP A 102 6.77 -6.04 20.42
C ASP A 102 6.86 -5.22 19.14
N ALA A 103 5.73 -4.94 18.48
CA ALA A 103 5.73 -4.07 17.31
C ALA A 103 6.18 -2.65 17.67
N HIS A 104 6.67 -1.94 16.66
CA HIS A 104 7.02 -0.54 16.75
C HIS A 104 5.80 0.28 17.21
N SER A 105 6.03 1.33 18.00
CA SER A 105 4.94 2.11 18.62
C SER A 105 3.87 2.60 17.65
N ASN A 106 4.29 2.89 16.41
CA ASN A 106 3.41 3.39 15.35
C ASN A 106 2.62 2.29 14.62
N LEU A 107 2.83 1.01 14.96
CA LEU A 107 2.16 -0.15 14.35
C LEU A 107 1.28 -0.92 15.33
N ARG A 108 1.53 -0.80 16.64
CA ARG A 108 0.79 -1.54 17.68
C ARG A 108 -0.72 -1.35 17.53
N GLY A 109 -1.47 -2.46 17.48
CA GLY A 109 -2.93 -2.44 17.33
C GLY A 109 -3.44 -1.97 15.96
N GLY A 110 -2.54 -1.76 15.00
CA GLY A 110 -2.87 -1.66 13.58
C GLY A 110 -2.91 -3.04 12.94
N GLU A 111 -3.52 -3.11 11.76
CA GLU A 111 -3.58 -4.32 10.96
C GLU A 111 -3.25 -4.01 9.50
N MET A 112 -2.61 -4.97 8.85
CA MET A 112 -2.46 -4.98 7.41
C MET A 112 -3.47 -5.99 6.84
N THR A 113 -4.43 -5.52 6.05
CA THR A 113 -5.42 -6.38 5.41
C THR A 113 -5.18 -6.48 3.91
N LEU A 114 -5.07 -7.71 3.42
CA LEU A 114 -5.02 -8.07 2.01
C LEU A 114 -6.39 -8.59 1.56
N THR A 115 -7.05 -7.91 0.64
CA THR A 115 -8.34 -8.32 0.08
C THR A 115 -8.15 -8.90 -1.31
N ALA A 116 -8.50 -10.17 -1.49
CA ALA A 116 -8.53 -10.83 -2.77
C ALA A 116 -9.65 -10.25 -3.66
N VAL A 117 -9.32 -10.00 -4.93
CA VAL A 117 -10.22 -9.50 -5.96
C VAL A 117 -10.13 -10.42 -7.16
N ASP A 118 -11.24 -11.05 -7.51
CA ASP A 118 -11.34 -11.85 -8.74
C ASP A 118 -11.52 -10.94 -9.96
N ASN A 119 -10.72 -11.17 -10.99
CA ASN A 119 -10.78 -10.50 -12.28
C ASN A 119 -11.16 -11.47 -13.41
N GLY A 120 -11.99 -12.47 -13.11
CA GLY A 120 -12.52 -13.41 -14.10
C GLY A 120 -11.45 -14.38 -14.61
N GLY A 121 -10.66 -14.96 -13.70
CA GLY A 121 -9.61 -15.93 -14.01
C GLY A 121 -8.20 -15.54 -13.53
N SER A 122 -8.08 -14.40 -12.86
CA SER A 122 -6.89 -14.04 -12.08
C SER A 122 -7.30 -13.39 -10.77
N ILE A 123 -6.56 -13.68 -9.70
CA ILE A 123 -6.81 -13.11 -8.38
C ILE A 123 -5.75 -12.05 -8.09
N ALA A 124 -6.20 -10.80 -7.99
CA ALA A 124 -5.40 -9.68 -7.51
C ALA A 124 -5.59 -9.52 -6.00
N PHE A 125 -4.65 -8.85 -5.33
CA PHE A 125 -4.76 -8.56 -3.90
C PHE A 125 -4.62 -7.07 -3.67
N ALA A 126 -5.69 -6.47 -3.16
CA ALA A 126 -5.66 -5.14 -2.57
C ALA A 126 -5.10 -5.19 -1.17
N CYS A 127 -4.41 -4.14 -0.75
CA CYS A 127 -3.82 -4.05 0.56
C CYS A 127 -4.25 -2.74 1.19
N THR A 128 -4.68 -2.80 2.44
CA THR A 128 -5.20 -1.66 3.18
C THR A 128 -4.76 -1.75 4.64
N SER A 129 -4.77 -0.62 5.32
CA SER A 129 -4.68 -0.57 6.77
C SER A 129 -6.08 -0.75 7.34
N THR A 130 -6.31 -1.78 8.15
CA THR A 130 -7.51 -1.91 8.98
C THR A 130 -7.09 -1.92 10.45
N GLY A 131 -8.02 -1.72 11.38
CA GLY A 131 -7.69 -1.68 12.81
C GLY A 131 -7.64 -0.28 13.42
N SER A 132 -7.20 -0.21 14.68
CA SER A 132 -7.30 0.99 15.52
C SER A 132 -6.22 2.04 15.25
N THR A 133 -5.10 1.61 14.67
CA THR A 133 -3.95 2.45 14.31
C THR A 133 -3.82 2.51 12.80
N ASP A 134 -3.77 3.72 12.23
CA ASP A 134 -3.51 3.90 10.80
C ASP A 134 -2.02 3.68 10.48
N ILE A 135 -1.74 2.62 9.73
CA ILE A 135 -0.39 2.24 9.32
C ILE A 135 -0.12 2.50 7.82
N THR A 136 -0.99 3.24 7.14
CA THR A 136 -0.91 3.51 5.68
C THR A 136 0.43 4.16 5.26
N ALA A 137 1.06 4.93 6.16
CA ALA A 137 2.38 5.51 5.95
C ALA A 137 3.52 4.47 5.87
N TYR A 138 3.30 3.27 6.41
CA TYR A 138 4.28 2.21 6.58
C TYR A 138 4.04 1.01 5.63
N LEU A 139 2.90 0.97 4.96
CA LEU A 139 2.62 -0.05 3.96
C LEU A 139 3.62 0.02 2.78
N PRO A 140 4.02 -1.14 2.20
CA PRO A 140 4.83 -1.21 1.00
C PRO A 140 4.21 -0.46 -0.18
N SER A 141 5.01 -0.07 -1.17
CA SER A 141 4.49 0.53 -2.40
C SER A 141 3.50 -0.37 -3.14
N SER A 142 3.74 -1.69 -3.15
CA SER A 142 2.81 -2.69 -3.68
C SER A 142 1.45 -2.72 -2.96
N CYS A 143 1.36 -2.11 -1.77
CA CYS A 143 0.14 -1.98 -1.00
C CYS A 143 -0.54 -0.61 -1.14
N ARG A 144 0.05 0.36 -1.84
CA ARG A 144 -0.42 1.75 -1.88
C ARG A 144 -1.33 2.08 -3.07
N ASP A 145 -1.48 1.17 -4.03
CA ASP A 145 -2.11 1.46 -5.33
C ASP A 145 -3.58 1.01 -5.46
N LEU A 146 -4.25 0.63 -4.38
CA LEU A 146 -5.64 0.15 -4.46
C LEU A 146 -6.64 0.97 -3.63
N THR A 147 -6.17 2.00 -2.93
CA THR A 147 -6.99 2.92 -2.12
C THR A 147 -7.50 4.15 -2.89
N GLY A 148 -7.71 4.01 -4.21
CA GLY A 148 -8.32 5.05 -5.06
C GLY A 148 -9.45 4.53 -5.96
N THR A 149 -9.54 3.21 -6.16
CA THR A 149 -10.64 2.62 -6.93
C THR A 149 -11.67 2.09 -5.95
N THR A 150 -12.59 2.94 -5.51
CA THR A 150 -13.84 2.49 -4.91
C THR A 150 -14.53 1.55 -5.89
N ILE A 151 -14.57 0.25 -5.57
CA ILE A 151 -15.43 -0.71 -6.26
C ILE A 151 -16.85 -0.42 -5.77
N VAL A 152 -17.54 0.54 -6.40
CA VAL A 152 -18.95 0.82 -6.10
C VAL A 152 -19.77 -0.28 -6.76
N ALA A 153 -20.41 -1.11 -5.94
CA ALA A 153 -21.37 -2.09 -6.40
C ALA A 153 -22.60 -1.36 -6.97
N GLY A 154 -22.75 -1.39 -8.30
CA GLY A 154 -23.96 -0.96 -9.00
C GLY A 154 -23.83 0.34 -9.82
N PRO A 155 -24.70 0.53 -10.83
CA PRO A 155 -24.65 1.67 -11.73
C PRO A 155 -25.07 2.95 -11.02
N VAL A 156 -24.13 3.87 -10.79
CA VAL A 156 -24.42 5.28 -10.49
C VAL A 156 -24.31 6.10 -11.79
N PRO A 157 -25.31 6.94 -12.13
CA PRO A 157 -25.22 7.87 -13.26
C PRO A 157 -24.11 8.91 -13.03
N TRP A 158 -23.38 9.23 -14.10
CA TRP A 158 -22.34 10.26 -14.09
C TRP A 158 -22.89 11.59 -13.57
N THR A 159 -22.22 12.17 -12.57
CA THR A 159 -22.44 13.55 -12.14
C THR A 159 -21.17 14.35 -12.39
N SER A 160 -21.33 15.63 -12.70
CA SER A 160 -20.26 16.55 -13.14
C SER A 160 -19.22 16.90 -12.06
N ALA A 161 -19.07 16.08 -11.02
CA ALA A 161 -18.15 16.28 -9.91
C ALA A 161 -16.85 15.45 -10.02
N ASP A 162 -16.80 14.46 -10.93
CA ASP A 162 -15.73 13.43 -10.93
C ASP A 162 -14.62 13.60 -12.00
N GLY A 163 -14.48 14.79 -12.60
CA GLY A 163 -13.33 15.15 -13.43
C GLY A 163 -13.47 14.89 -14.94
N ASP A 164 -12.73 15.69 -15.71
CA ASP A 164 -13.05 16.10 -17.07
C ASP A 164 -12.37 15.26 -18.17
N ALA A 165 -12.46 13.92 -18.19
CA ALA A 165 -11.96 13.14 -19.33
C ALA A 165 -12.83 11.91 -19.66
N CYS A 166 -13.13 11.73 -20.96
CA CYS A 166 -13.82 10.54 -21.49
C CYS A 166 -13.05 9.94 -22.67
N TRP A 167 -13.25 8.64 -22.93
CA TRP A 167 -12.63 7.87 -24.01
C TRP A 167 -13.47 7.94 -25.29
N ASP A 168 -12.86 8.35 -26.42
CA ASP A 168 -13.53 8.39 -27.73
C ASP A 168 -12.97 7.30 -28.68
N PRO A 169 -13.79 6.31 -29.07
CA PRO A 169 -13.38 5.25 -29.98
C PRO A 169 -13.06 5.72 -31.39
N SER A 170 -13.56 6.89 -31.81
CA SER A 170 -13.30 7.49 -33.12
C SER A 170 -11.87 8.02 -33.24
N PHE A 171 -11.30 8.47 -32.12
CA PHE A 171 -9.92 8.97 -32.02
C PHE A 171 -8.94 7.96 -31.40
N GLY A 172 -9.44 6.86 -30.82
CA GLY A 172 -8.62 5.84 -30.18
C GLY A 172 -7.82 6.38 -28.99
N GLY A 173 -8.38 7.36 -28.27
CA GLY A 173 -7.67 8.12 -27.24
C GLY A 173 -8.61 8.80 -26.24
N TRP A 174 -8.02 9.28 -25.14
CA TRP A 174 -8.70 10.08 -24.13
C TRP A 174 -8.83 11.54 -24.59
N ILE A 175 -10.02 12.11 -24.49
CA ILE A 175 -10.29 13.52 -24.82
C ILE A 175 -10.42 14.31 -23.50
N PRO A 176 -9.59 15.35 -23.28
CA PRO A 176 -9.78 16.30 -22.18
C PRO A 176 -11.06 17.11 -22.37
N GLY A 177 -11.85 17.23 -21.31
CA GLY A 177 -13.04 18.07 -21.24
C GLY A 177 -12.67 19.55 -21.34
N GLN A 178 -13.58 20.34 -21.92
CA GLN A 178 -13.33 21.73 -22.25
C GLN A 178 -13.02 22.56 -21.01
N THR A 179 -11.92 23.32 -21.09
CA THR A 179 -11.15 23.91 -19.98
C THR A 179 -11.75 25.18 -19.35
N GLU A 180 -13.07 25.28 -19.22
CA GLU A 180 -13.69 26.50 -18.68
C GLU A 180 -13.96 26.48 -17.16
N ASN A 181 -13.64 25.39 -16.46
CA ASN A 181 -13.73 25.37 -14.99
C ASN A 181 -12.35 25.42 -14.35
N THR A 182 -11.97 26.63 -13.95
CA THR A 182 -10.81 26.91 -13.10
C THR A 182 -11.00 26.27 -11.73
N SER A 183 -10.44 25.08 -11.54
CA SER A 183 -10.03 24.58 -10.22
C SER A 183 -8.57 24.15 -10.31
N PRO A 184 -7.72 24.50 -9.34
CA PRO A 184 -6.29 24.19 -9.37
C PRO A 184 -6.06 22.69 -9.09
N GLY A 185 -6.44 21.85 -10.05
CA GLY A 185 -6.11 20.43 -10.12
C GLY A 185 -4.73 20.28 -10.75
N ASN A 186 -3.78 19.93 -9.91
CA ASN A 186 -2.34 19.93 -10.13
C ASN A 186 -1.91 19.18 -11.42
N GLN A 187 -1.20 19.89 -12.31
CA GLN A 187 -0.48 19.39 -13.50
C GLN A 187 0.39 18.13 -13.22
N THR A 188 0.71 17.85 -11.96
CA THR A 188 1.40 16.63 -11.50
C THR A 188 0.61 15.35 -11.77
N GLN A 189 -0.73 15.36 -11.75
CA GLN A 189 -1.52 14.17 -12.11
C GLN A 189 -1.38 13.82 -13.60
N ILE A 190 -1.41 14.82 -14.48
CA ILE A 190 -1.24 14.61 -15.93
C ILE A 190 0.16 14.05 -16.24
N ASN A 191 1.20 14.54 -15.55
CA ASN A 191 2.56 14.06 -15.73
C ASN A 191 2.79 12.66 -15.13
N GLN A 192 2.05 12.27 -14.09
CA GLN A 192 2.11 10.93 -13.50
C GLN A 192 1.54 9.86 -14.45
N TYR A 193 0.52 10.20 -15.25
CA TYR A 193 0.03 9.32 -16.31
C TYR A 193 0.98 9.24 -17.53
N ALA A 194 1.79 10.27 -17.78
CA ALA A 194 2.76 10.27 -18.88
C ALA A 194 4.01 9.42 -18.58
N GLU A 195 4.48 9.34 -17.33
CA GLU A 195 5.68 8.56 -16.95
C GLU A 195 5.41 7.07 -16.70
N LEU A 196 4.13 6.65 -16.61
CA LEU A 196 3.72 5.24 -16.54
C LEU A 196 3.73 4.51 -17.90
N GLY A 197 4.28 5.13 -18.95
CA GLY A 197 4.37 4.49 -20.27
C GLY A 197 3.05 4.40 -21.02
N TYR A 198 2.06 5.23 -20.70
CA TYR A 198 0.79 5.35 -21.46
C TYR A 198 0.93 6.20 -22.73
N GLY A 199 2.10 6.17 -23.36
CA GLY A 199 2.37 6.77 -24.66
C GLY A 199 2.24 5.72 -25.75
N SER A 200 1.18 5.83 -26.57
CA SER A 200 1.05 5.28 -27.92
C SER A 200 1.59 3.86 -28.16
N GLY A 201 0.76 2.84 -27.93
CA GLY A 201 1.11 1.50 -28.40
C GLY A 201 0.18 0.39 -27.93
N ALA A 202 -0.78 0.04 -28.79
CA ALA A 202 -1.47 -1.25 -28.82
C ALA A 202 -2.29 -1.66 -27.57
N TYR A 203 -3.42 -0.99 -27.35
CA TYR A 203 -4.55 -1.59 -26.64
C TYR A 203 -5.28 -2.55 -27.58
N SER A 204 -4.92 -3.83 -27.54
CA SER A 204 -5.78 -4.91 -28.04
C SER A 204 -6.10 -5.80 -26.85
N GLY A 205 -7.32 -5.67 -26.30
CA GLY A 205 -7.86 -6.64 -25.34
C GLY A 205 -8.28 -6.11 -23.97
N VAL A 206 -8.16 -4.82 -23.66
CA VAL A 206 -8.76 -4.26 -22.43
C VAL A 206 -10.16 -3.76 -22.77
N ALA A 207 -11.19 -4.41 -22.20
CA ALA A 207 -12.55 -3.94 -22.29
C ALA A 207 -12.66 -2.60 -21.53
N VAL A 208 -12.82 -1.49 -22.26
CA VAL A 208 -13.15 -0.20 -21.66
C VAL A 208 -14.61 -0.26 -21.22
N ASP A 209 -14.86 -0.01 -19.94
CA ASP A 209 -16.20 0.02 -19.37
C ASP A 209 -17.05 1.06 -20.11
N ALA A 210 -18.29 0.67 -20.47
CA ALA A 210 -19.24 1.49 -21.23
C ALA A 210 -19.51 2.87 -20.58
N ARG A 211 -19.22 3.03 -19.29
CA ARG A 211 -19.36 4.27 -18.53
C ARG A 211 -18.33 5.36 -18.84
N TRP A 212 -17.26 5.02 -19.57
CA TRP A 212 -16.19 5.97 -19.92
C TRP A 212 -16.23 6.44 -21.37
N TYR A 213 -17.21 5.98 -22.15
CA TYR A 213 -17.42 6.47 -23.51
C TYR A 213 -18.02 7.87 -23.46
N CYS A 214 -17.45 8.80 -24.21
CA CYS A 214 -18.13 10.05 -24.49
C CYS A 214 -19.52 9.74 -25.12
N PRO A 215 -20.57 10.50 -24.80
CA PRO A 215 -21.90 10.31 -25.39
C PRO A 215 -21.90 10.44 -26.92
#